data_AF-A0AAD5N6R6-F1
#
_entry.id   AF-A0AAD5N6R6-F1
#
_cell.length_a   1.000
_cell.length_b   1.000
_cell.length_c   1.000
_cell.angle_alpha   90.00
_cell.angle_beta   90.00
_cell.angle_gamma   90.00
#
_symmetry.space_group_name_H-M   'P 1'
#
loop_
_entity.id
_entity.type
_entity.pdbx_description
1 polymer ?
#
loop_
_entity_poly.entity_id
_entity_poly.type
_entity_poly.pdbx_seq_one_letter_code
_entity_poly.pdbx_strand_id
1 'polypeptide(L)'
;MERLWKGRSPLKPIGDEPLFRFFMRDSLEKPDAAIISELAKIEKVREAFDIEDGVDFEDRQDRVAHDGRMSTPCAPDSYVDQPSVQQELVCVVDWRLPHMLTASRLRVGIREMDVYEGVAILESMLPACRDSTGRSLYHAEKPTACTLKDAYGQTIQGGVEYGIVTTGEATVFLKVHLDEPGTLFYHLAEFRHETSAHPSNGPICTAVGQRLAFTLMLIGQQGRPSLEE
;
A
#
# COMPACT_ATOMS: atom_id res chain seq x y z
N MET A 1 -24.90 26.46 -14.72
CA MET A 1 -24.17 25.21 -14.44
C MET A 1 -23.47 25.36 -13.10
N GLU A 2 -24.24 25.24 -12.02
CA GLU A 2 -23.81 25.53 -10.67
C GLU A 2 -24.11 24.32 -9.77
N ARG A 3 -23.12 23.95 -8.94
CA ARG A 3 -23.22 23.15 -7.70
C ARG A 3 -23.41 21.64 -7.84
N LEU A 4 -22.31 20.90 -7.93
CA LEU A 4 -22.25 19.46 -7.60
C LEU A 4 -21.04 19.06 -6.74
N TRP A 5 -20.57 19.92 -5.84
CA TRP A 5 -19.73 19.48 -4.70
C TRP A 5 -20.08 20.33 -3.46
N LYS A 6 -21.16 19.97 -2.76
CA LYS A 6 -21.47 20.47 -1.42
C LYS A 6 -20.92 19.47 -0.40
N GLY A 7 -19.66 19.62 -0.05
CA GLY A 7 -19.01 18.77 0.94
C GLY A 7 -17.54 19.08 1.09
N ARG A 8 -17.18 20.30 1.51
CA ARG A 8 -15.91 20.42 2.24
C ARG A 8 -16.16 19.82 3.61
N SER A 9 -15.79 18.56 3.78
CA SER A 9 -15.50 18.02 5.10
C SER A 9 -14.59 19.02 5.80
N PRO A 10 -14.87 19.43 7.06
CA PRO A 10 -13.96 20.32 7.76
C PRO A 10 -12.56 19.71 7.72
N LEU A 11 -11.54 20.53 7.43
CA LEU A 11 -10.14 20.14 7.50
C LEU A 11 -9.82 19.84 8.98
N LYS A 12 -10.16 18.62 9.41
CA LYS A 12 -9.86 18.13 10.75
C LYS A 12 -8.44 17.55 10.70
N PRO A 13 -7.51 18.02 11.54
CA PRO A 13 -6.21 17.37 11.67
C PRO A 13 -6.40 15.88 12.01
N ILE A 14 -5.64 15.02 11.34
CA ILE A 14 -5.55 13.61 11.70
C ILE A 14 -4.75 13.52 13.00
N GLY A 15 -5.45 13.47 14.13
CA GLY A 15 -4.87 13.58 15.47
C GLY A 15 -4.68 12.25 16.20
N ASP A 16 -5.29 11.17 15.71
CA ASP A 16 -5.27 9.84 16.32
C ASP A 16 -5.35 8.74 15.25
N GLU A 17 -5.05 7.51 15.66
CA GLU A 17 -5.05 6.33 14.80
C GLU A 17 -6.45 5.98 14.23
N PRO A 18 -7.56 6.03 15.01
CA PRO A 18 -8.89 5.79 14.45
C PRO A 18 -9.28 6.78 13.35
N LEU A 19 -8.95 8.06 13.50
CA LEU A 19 -9.22 9.07 12.47
C LEU A 19 -8.32 8.88 11.24
N PHE A 20 -7.07 8.43 11.44
CA PHE A 20 -6.20 8.08 10.33
C PHE A 20 -6.75 6.89 9.54
N ARG A 21 -7.14 5.81 10.23
CA ARG A 21 -7.82 4.65 9.62
C ARG A 21 -9.04 5.08 8.83
N PHE A 22 -9.92 5.88 9.44
CA PHE A 22 -11.09 6.40 8.74
C PHE A 22 -10.69 7.15 7.46
N PHE A 23 -9.69 8.03 7.55
CA PHE A 23 -9.18 8.77 6.40
C PHE A 23 -8.65 7.86 5.29
N MET A 24 -7.89 6.81 5.62
CA MET A 24 -7.35 5.87 4.64
C MET A 24 -8.46 5.10 3.91
N ARG A 25 -9.43 4.56 4.66
CA ARG A 25 -10.57 3.84 4.06
C ARG A 25 -11.42 4.78 3.19
N ASP A 26 -11.73 5.97 3.69
CA ASP A 26 -12.64 6.91 3.01
C ASP A 26 -12.02 7.59 1.79
N SER A 27 -10.70 7.85 1.83
CA SER A 27 -10.01 8.60 0.77
C SER A 27 -9.38 7.70 -0.30
N LEU A 28 -9.10 6.43 0.00
CA LEU A 28 -8.40 5.51 -0.90
C LEU A 28 -9.21 4.26 -1.20
N GLU A 29 -9.57 3.46 -0.20
CA GLU A 29 -10.18 2.14 -0.41
C GLU A 29 -11.61 2.21 -0.96
N LYS A 30 -12.49 3.02 -0.35
CA LYS A 30 -13.87 3.15 -0.82
C LYS A 30 -13.95 3.71 -2.25
N PRO A 31 -13.22 4.78 -2.61
CA PRO A 31 -13.20 5.24 -4.00
C PRO A 31 -12.70 4.17 -4.97
N ASP A 32 -11.65 3.42 -4.60
CA ASP A 32 -11.10 2.36 -5.43
C ASP A 32 -12.13 1.25 -5.68
N ALA A 33 -12.73 0.71 -4.61
CA ALA A 33 -13.80 -0.29 -4.71
C ALA A 33 -15.00 0.20 -5.53
N ALA A 34 -15.43 1.45 -5.31
CA ALA A 34 -16.55 2.03 -6.04
C ALA A 34 -16.25 2.15 -7.55
N ILE A 35 -15.04 2.58 -7.92
CA ILE A 35 -14.65 2.68 -9.32
C ILE A 35 -14.58 1.29 -9.95
N ILE A 36 -13.95 0.31 -9.28
CA ILE A 36 -13.86 -1.07 -9.77
C ILE A 36 -15.26 -1.69 -9.96
N SER A 37 -16.18 -1.47 -9.02
CA SER A 37 -17.57 -1.92 -9.15
C SER A 37 -18.30 -1.32 -10.35
N GLU A 38 -18.07 -0.04 -10.66
CA GLU A 38 -18.61 0.57 -11.88
C GLU A 38 -17.94 0.03 -13.16
N LEU A 39 -16.63 -0.25 -13.11
CA LEU A 39 -15.90 -0.86 -14.23
C LEU A 39 -16.35 -2.29 -14.52
N ALA A 40 -16.69 -3.06 -13.48
CA ALA A 40 -17.21 -4.44 -13.60
C ALA A 40 -18.52 -4.50 -14.41
N LYS A 41 -19.32 -3.42 -14.41
CA LYS A 41 -20.56 -3.33 -15.21
C LYS A 41 -20.30 -3.18 -16.71
N ILE A 42 -19.08 -2.86 -17.11
CA ILE A 42 -18.69 -2.70 -18.50
C ILE A 42 -18.08 -4.01 -18.98
N GLU A 43 -18.85 -4.80 -19.73
CA GLU A 43 -18.46 -6.17 -20.13
C GLU A 43 -17.06 -6.28 -20.76
N LYS A 44 -16.71 -5.35 -21.65
CA LYS A 44 -15.35 -5.33 -22.25
C LYS A 44 -14.23 -5.10 -21.24
N VAL A 45 -14.47 -4.29 -20.20
CA VAL A 45 -13.47 -4.02 -19.16
C VAL A 45 -13.41 -5.20 -18.20
N ARG A 46 -14.59 -5.72 -17.84
CA ARG A 46 -14.75 -6.93 -17.02
C ARG A 46 -13.95 -8.09 -17.59
N GLU A 47 -14.11 -8.39 -18.87
CA GLU A 47 -13.38 -9.44 -19.58
C GLU A 47 -11.88 -9.16 -19.70
N ALA A 48 -11.49 -7.90 -19.94
CA ALA A 48 -10.09 -7.55 -20.15
C ALA A 48 -9.23 -7.62 -18.88
N PHE A 49 -9.84 -7.41 -17.71
CA PHE A 49 -9.16 -7.35 -16.42
C PHE A 49 -9.59 -8.47 -15.46
N ASP A 50 -10.40 -9.42 -15.94
CA ASP A 50 -10.95 -10.52 -15.14
C ASP A 50 -11.63 -10.04 -13.84
N ILE A 51 -12.35 -8.93 -13.94
CA ILE A 51 -13.07 -8.35 -12.81
C ILE A 51 -14.33 -9.19 -12.62
N GLU A 52 -14.41 -9.99 -11.56
CA GLU A 52 -15.64 -10.72 -11.25
C GLU A 52 -16.70 -9.75 -10.68
N ASP A 53 -16.92 -9.78 -9.37
CA ASP A 53 -17.86 -8.88 -8.68
C ASP A 53 -17.17 -7.64 -8.07
N GLY A 54 -15.87 -7.45 -8.34
CA GLY A 54 -15.12 -6.26 -7.96
C GLY A 54 -13.92 -6.57 -7.06
N VAL A 55 -13.77 -5.81 -5.99
CA VAL A 55 -12.73 -6.00 -4.98
C VAL A 55 -13.27 -5.61 -3.60
N ASP A 56 -12.89 -6.38 -2.58
CA ASP A 56 -13.23 -6.11 -1.19
C ASP A 56 -11.99 -5.68 -0.40
N PHE A 57 -12.19 -4.71 0.48
CA PHE A 57 -11.16 -4.23 1.40
C PHE A 57 -11.58 -4.56 2.83
N GLU A 58 -10.87 -5.50 3.44
CA GLU A 58 -11.13 -5.97 4.80
C GLU A 58 -10.08 -5.39 5.75
N ASP A 59 -10.52 -4.72 6.82
CA ASP A 59 -9.62 -4.24 7.88
C ASP A 59 -9.16 -5.41 8.75
N ARG A 60 -7.94 -5.34 9.29
CA ARG A 60 -7.42 -6.24 10.32
C ARG A 60 -8.44 -6.57 11.41
N GLN A 61 -9.14 -5.55 11.92
CA GLN A 61 -10.12 -5.76 12.99
C GLN A 61 -11.31 -6.61 12.53
N ASP A 62 -11.76 -6.38 11.30
CA ASP A 62 -12.86 -7.11 10.68
C ASP A 62 -12.45 -8.57 10.43
N ARG A 63 -11.25 -8.79 9.87
CA ARG A 63 -10.69 -10.12 9.59
C ARG A 63 -10.43 -10.95 10.85
N VAL A 64 -9.94 -10.32 11.92
CA VAL A 64 -9.78 -10.98 13.24
C VAL A 64 -11.12 -11.42 13.80
N ALA A 65 -12.15 -10.59 13.66
CA ALA A 65 -13.50 -10.91 14.12
C ALA A 65 -14.10 -12.06 13.30
N HIS A 66 -13.79 -12.15 12.00
CA HIS A 66 -14.24 -13.21 11.11
C HIS A 66 -13.53 -14.55 11.35
N ASP A 67 -12.19 -14.54 11.37
CA ASP A 67 -11.37 -15.76 11.44
C ASP A 67 -11.16 -16.29 12.87
N GLY A 68 -11.50 -15.50 13.89
CA GLY A 68 -11.24 -15.84 15.29
C GLY A 68 -9.76 -16.01 15.64
N ARG A 69 -8.85 -15.62 14.74
CA ARG A 69 -7.40 -15.70 14.94
C ARG A 69 -6.92 -14.52 15.78
N MET A 70 -6.07 -14.78 16.78
CA MET A 70 -5.39 -13.67 17.47
C MET A 70 -4.55 -12.89 16.45
N SER A 71 -4.69 -11.57 16.43
CA SER A 71 -3.81 -10.69 15.66
C SER A 71 -2.36 -10.94 16.06
N THR A 72 -1.53 -11.34 15.10
CA THR A 72 -0.08 -11.28 15.30
C THR A 72 0.33 -9.81 15.39
N PRO A 73 1.39 -9.47 16.16
CA PRO A 73 1.88 -8.09 16.28
C PRO A 73 2.26 -7.46 14.93
N CYS A 74 2.52 -8.27 13.91
CA CYS A 74 2.94 -7.87 12.57
C CYS A 74 1.85 -8.06 11.50
N ALA A 75 0.57 -8.22 11.87
CA ALA A 75 -0.50 -8.35 10.87
C ALA A 75 -0.63 -7.08 9.99
N PRO A 76 -1.05 -7.20 8.72
CA PRO A 76 -1.45 -6.07 7.88
C PRO A 76 -2.60 -5.25 8.47
N ASP A 77 -2.70 -3.96 8.14
CA ASP A 77 -3.84 -3.11 8.52
C ASP A 77 -5.09 -3.37 7.68
N SER A 78 -4.90 -3.71 6.40
CA SER A 78 -5.98 -3.96 5.46
C SER A 78 -5.57 -5.05 4.47
N TYR A 79 -6.57 -5.79 3.98
CA TYR A 79 -6.44 -6.89 3.05
C TYR A 79 -7.29 -6.57 1.83
N VAL A 80 -6.74 -6.82 0.66
CA VAL A 80 -7.44 -6.68 -0.61
C VAL A 80 -7.79 -8.08 -1.08
N ASP A 81 -9.08 -8.39 -1.11
CA ASP A 81 -9.57 -9.69 -1.54
C ASP A 81 -10.36 -9.54 -2.85
N GLN A 82 -10.20 -10.51 -3.74
CA GLN A 82 -11.06 -10.66 -4.91
C GLN A 82 -12.28 -11.50 -4.50
N PRO A 83 -13.52 -11.00 -4.70
CA PRO A 83 -14.75 -11.71 -4.38
C PRO A 83 -14.97 -12.86 -5.37
N SER A 84 -14.24 -13.96 -5.16
CA SER A 84 -14.40 -15.24 -5.83
C SER A 84 -15.02 -16.27 -4.88
N VAL A 85 -15.29 -17.48 -5.36
CA VAL A 85 -15.89 -18.57 -4.54
C VAL A 85 -15.10 -18.85 -3.25
N GLN A 86 -13.80 -18.53 -3.21
CA GLN A 86 -12.95 -18.75 -2.05
C GLN A 86 -12.47 -17.45 -1.36
N GLN A 87 -12.86 -16.28 -1.85
CA GLN A 87 -12.34 -14.97 -1.42
C GLN A 87 -10.80 -14.96 -1.42
N GLU A 88 -10.22 -14.69 -2.58
CA GLU A 88 -8.78 -14.80 -2.78
C GLU A 88 -8.07 -13.52 -2.34
N LEU A 89 -7.14 -13.64 -1.39
CA LEU A 89 -6.30 -12.53 -0.96
C LEU A 89 -5.31 -12.18 -2.09
N VAL A 90 -5.35 -10.96 -2.60
CA VAL A 90 -4.47 -10.52 -3.70
C VAL A 90 -3.38 -9.54 -3.25
N CYS A 91 -3.59 -8.83 -2.14
CA CYS A 91 -2.62 -7.87 -1.63
C CYS A 91 -2.82 -7.59 -0.14
N VAL A 92 -1.72 -7.38 0.58
CA VAL A 92 -1.72 -6.85 1.94
C VAL A 92 -1.40 -5.36 1.96
N VAL A 93 -2.00 -4.62 2.88
CA VAL A 93 -1.85 -3.15 2.99
C VAL A 93 -1.47 -2.77 4.42
N ASP A 94 -0.39 -2.03 4.56
CA ASP A 94 0.13 -1.50 5.82
C ASP A 94 0.01 0.03 5.82
N TRP A 95 -0.66 0.57 6.84
CA TRP A 95 -0.88 1.99 7.00
C TRP A 95 0.13 2.57 7.99
N ARG A 96 0.90 3.56 7.55
CA ARG A 96 1.87 4.23 8.42
C ARG A 96 1.47 5.67 8.68
N LEU A 97 1.32 6.01 9.95
CA LEU A 97 1.01 7.38 10.36
C LEU A 97 2.04 8.36 9.77
N PRO A 98 1.62 9.49 9.17
CA PRO A 98 2.52 10.41 8.47
C PRO A 98 3.68 10.94 9.32
N HIS A 99 3.50 11.05 10.63
CA HIS A 99 4.55 11.51 11.55
C HIS A 99 5.59 10.42 11.88
N MET A 100 5.23 9.14 11.70
CA MET A 100 6.13 8.00 11.91
C MET A 100 6.99 7.76 10.67
N LEU A 101 6.39 7.88 9.48
CA LEU A 101 7.05 7.67 8.20
C LEU A 101 6.61 8.77 7.23
N THR A 102 7.47 9.77 7.03
CA THR A 102 7.17 10.89 6.12
C THR A 102 7.58 10.54 4.69
N ALA A 103 7.00 11.22 3.68
CA ALA A 103 7.43 11.09 2.29
C ALA A 103 8.94 11.35 2.10
N SER A 104 9.49 12.35 2.82
CA SER A 104 10.94 12.60 2.81
C SER A 104 11.76 11.47 3.41
N ARG A 105 11.28 10.78 4.46
CA ARG A 105 11.98 9.60 5.01
C ARG A 105 11.94 8.45 4.02
N LEU A 106 10.79 8.21 3.37
CA LEU A 106 10.66 7.21 2.30
C LEU A 106 11.65 7.50 1.17
N ARG A 107 11.71 8.73 0.66
CA ARG A 107 12.60 9.11 -0.44
C ARG A 107 14.09 8.87 -0.14
N VAL A 108 14.51 9.06 1.10
CA VAL A 108 15.91 8.87 1.52
C VAL A 108 16.19 7.43 1.91
N GLY A 109 15.24 6.78 2.58
CA GLY A 109 15.40 5.44 3.12
C GLY A 109 15.16 4.32 2.10
N ILE A 110 14.37 4.58 1.07
CA ILE A 110 14.17 3.65 -0.04
C ILE A 110 15.33 3.80 -1.02
N ARG A 111 16.15 2.76 -1.08
CA ARG A 111 17.20 2.56 -2.08
C ARG A 111 17.43 1.07 -2.25
N GLU A 112 18.13 0.70 -3.31
CA GLU A 112 18.70 -0.63 -3.42
C GLU A 112 19.64 -0.89 -2.23
N MET A 113 19.34 -1.91 -1.43
CA MET A 113 20.12 -2.30 -0.26
C MET A 113 19.82 -3.75 0.13
N ASP A 114 20.74 -4.39 0.83
CA ASP A 114 20.43 -5.56 1.63
C ASP A 114 19.63 -5.11 2.87
N VAL A 115 18.36 -5.47 2.93
CA VAL A 115 17.45 -5.06 4.01
C VAL A 115 17.83 -5.73 5.34
N TYR A 116 18.35 -6.96 5.31
CA TYR A 116 18.75 -7.66 6.53
C TYR A 116 19.98 -7.00 7.15
N GLU A 117 21.02 -6.75 6.34
CA GLU A 117 22.18 -5.98 6.78
C GLU A 117 21.77 -4.56 7.16
N GLY A 118 20.94 -3.89 6.36
CA GLY A 118 20.46 -2.54 6.64
C GLY A 118 19.76 -2.44 8.00
N VAL A 119 18.80 -3.34 8.28
CA VAL A 119 18.09 -3.37 9.57
C VAL A 119 19.02 -3.81 10.70
N ALA A 120 19.86 -4.84 10.54
CA ALA A 120 20.77 -5.32 11.58
C ALA A 120 21.85 -4.27 11.93
N ILE A 121 22.38 -3.57 10.92
CA ILE A 121 23.28 -2.44 11.10
C ILE A 121 22.54 -1.32 11.83
N LEU A 122 21.31 -0.96 11.44
CA LEU A 122 20.53 0.08 12.12
C LEU A 122 20.06 -0.34 13.54
N GLU A 123 19.92 -1.62 13.84
CA GLU A 123 19.63 -2.10 15.20
C GLU A 123 20.87 -2.06 16.09
N SER A 124 22.04 -2.41 15.56
CA SER A 124 23.32 -2.38 16.27
C SER A 124 23.94 -0.97 16.36
N MET A 125 23.60 -0.06 15.45
CA MET A 125 23.95 1.37 15.52
C MET A 125 23.03 2.12 16.49
N LEU A 126 23.12 1.84 17.80
CA LEU A 126 22.91 2.92 18.78
C LEU A 126 24.01 3.96 18.52
N PRO A 127 23.74 5.27 18.41
CA PRO A 127 24.70 6.18 17.82
C PRO A 127 25.96 6.32 18.71
N ALA A 128 27.00 5.58 18.37
CA ALA A 128 28.39 5.99 18.53
C ALA A 128 28.77 7.09 17.52
N CYS A 129 27.84 7.48 16.63
CA CYS A 129 28.03 8.52 15.64
C CYS A 129 27.91 9.92 16.27
N ARG A 130 29.06 10.54 16.58
CA ARG A 130 29.14 11.91 17.10
C ARG A 130 28.72 12.99 16.07
N ASP A 131 28.67 12.66 14.78
CA ASP A 131 28.25 13.59 13.72
C ASP A 131 26.71 13.69 13.62
N SER A 132 26.18 14.88 13.36
CA SER A 132 24.74 15.14 13.20
C SER A 132 24.18 14.54 11.91
N THR A 133 25.00 14.43 10.86
CA THR A 133 24.58 13.90 9.54
C THR A 133 24.24 12.42 9.59
N GLY A 134 25.10 11.60 10.21
CA GLY A 134 24.87 10.16 10.38
C GLY A 134 23.67 9.84 11.26
N ARG A 135 23.38 10.67 12.27
CA ARG A 135 22.17 10.54 13.10
C ARG A 135 20.90 10.86 12.31
N SER A 136 20.90 11.91 11.49
CA SER A 136 19.75 12.24 10.63
C SER A 136 19.43 11.12 9.64
N LEU A 137 20.46 10.50 9.04
CA LEU A 137 20.30 9.37 8.13
C LEU A 137 19.71 8.16 8.86
N TYR A 138 20.26 7.80 10.03
CA TYR A 138 19.75 6.75 10.89
C TYR A 138 18.25 6.94 11.25
N HIS A 139 17.87 8.15 11.64
CA HIS A 139 16.50 8.50 11.99
C HIS A 139 15.53 8.54 10.80
N ALA A 140 16.02 8.49 9.56
CA ALA A 140 15.21 8.40 8.34
C ALA A 140 15.18 6.99 7.74
N GLU A 141 16.33 6.31 7.71
CA GLU A 141 16.48 4.97 7.14
C GLU A 141 15.82 3.90 8.02
N LYS A 142 15.99 3.96 9.35
CA LYS A 142 15.49 2.93 10.25
C LYS A 142 13.97 2.75 10.16
N PRO A 143 13.14 3.81 10.27
CA PRO A 143 11.70 3.65 10.12
C PRO A 143 11.32 3.02 8.77
N THR A 144 11.98 3.44 7.70
CA THR A 144 11.73 2.92 6.35
C THR A 144 12.08 1.44 6.23
N ALA A 145 13.28 1.04 6.67
CA ALA A 145 13.75 -0.33 6.60
C ALA A 145 12.90 -1.27 7.48
N CYS A 146 12.53 -0.84 8.69
CA CYS A 146 11.61 -1.59 9.55
C CYS A 146 10.24 -1.77 8.89
N THR A 147 9.67 -0.71 8.31
CA THR A 147 8.38 -0.80 7.62
C THR A 147 8.43 -1.74 6.41
N LEU A 148 9.49 -1.69 5.59
CA LEU A 148 9.64 -2.60 4.45
C LEU A 148 9.82 -4.05 4.89
N LYS A 149 10.56 -4.30 5.97
CA LYS A 149 10.71 -5.64 6.57
C LYS A 149 9.35 -6.18 7.04
N ASP A 150 8.57 -5.36 7.74
CA ASP A 150 7.23 -5.74 8.22
C ASP A 150 6.33 -6.09 7.03
N ALA A 151 6.26 -5.20 6.04
CA ALA A 151 5.43 -5.39 4.84
C ALA A 151 5.85 -6.62 4.02
N TYR A 152 7.16 -6.88 3.89
CA TYR A 152 7.68 -8.10 3.29
C TYR A 152 7.22 -9.34 4.06
N GLY A 153 7.39 -9.36 5.38
CA GLY A 153 6.98 -10.49 6.22
C GLY A 153 5.48 -10.76 6.13
N GLN A 154 4.67 -9.71 6.05
CA GLN A 154 3.23 -9.78 5.83
C GLN A 154 2.85 -10.37 4.48
N THR A 155 3.53 -9.94 3.42
CA THR A 155 3.32 -10.41 2.05
C THR A 155 3.63 -11.91 1.94
N ILE A 156 4.77 -12.35 2.51
CA ILE A 156 5.14 -13.77 2.60
C ILE A 156 4.16 -14.57 3.46
N GLN A 157 3.76 -14.06 4.63
CA GLN A 157 2.82 -14.75 5.50
C GLN A 157 1.43 -14.89 4.88
N GLY A 158 1.01 -13.89 4.09
CA GLY A 158 -0.24 -13.91 3.32
C GLY A 158 -0.19 -14.81 2.10
N GLY A 159 0.99 -15.27 1.67
CA GLY A 159 1.16 -16.07 0.45
C GLY A 159 0.85 -15.29 -0.82
N VAL A 160 1.02 -13.97 -0.80
CA VAL A 160 0.75 -13.08 -1.95
C VAL A 160 2.04 -12.48 -2.48
N GLU A 161 2.07 -12.15 -3.77
CA GLU A 161 3.24 -11.51 -4.39
C GLU A 161 3.32 -10.00 -4.11
N TYR A 162 2.20 -9.37 -3.76
CA TYR A 162 2.08 -7.92 -3.75
C TYR A 162 1.68 -7.37 -2.38
N GLY A 163 2.25 -6.20 -2.07
CA GLY A 163 1.99 -5.48 -0.83
C GLY A 163 1.96 -3.97 -1.07
N ILE A 164 1.32 -3.24 -0.16
CA ILE A 164 1.27 -1.78 -0.18
C ILE A 164 1.64 -1.23 1.19
N VAL A 165 2.56 -0.27 1.22
CA VAL A 165 2.79 0.58 2.39
C VAL A 165 2.33 1.98 2.04
N THR A 166 1.44 2.59 2.83
CA THR A 166 0.95 3.94 2.51
C THR A 166 0.82 4.82 3.74
N THR A 167 1.14 6.09 3.55
CA THR A 167 0.98 7.16 4.55
C THR A 167 -0.19 8.09 4.21
N GLY A 168 -0.87 7.83 3.10
CA GLY A 168 -1.85 8.74 2.49
C GLY A 168 -1.21 9.93 1.73
N GLU A 169 0.00 10.34 2.10
CA GLU A 169 0.79 11.33 1.34
C GLU A 169 1.62 10.68 0.23
N ALA A 170 2.21 9.53 0.53
CA ALA A 170 2.99 8.72 -0.39
C ALA A 170 2.65 7.24 -0.21
N THR A 171 2.87 6.46 -1.26
CA THR A 171 2.63 5.02 -1.26
C THR A 171 3.84 4.30 -1.85
N VAL A 172 4.21 3.19 -1.23
CA VAL A 172 5.18 2.23 -1.75
C VAL A 172 4.40 0.99 -2.18
N PHE A 173 4.41 0.72 -3.47
CA PHE A 173 3.91 -0.54 -4.01
C PHE A 173 5.06 -1.55 -3.99
N LEU A 174 4.79 -2.75 -3.50
CA LEU A 174 5.78 -3.80 -3.29
C LEU A 174 5.45 -5.01 -4.14
N LYS A 175 6.51 -5.70 -4.58
CA LYS A 175 6.42 -7.01 -5.24
C LYS A 175 7.52 -7.94 -4.72
N VAL A 176 7.16 -9.17 -4.42
CA VAL A 176 8.06 -10.28 -4.14
C VAL A 176 7.73 -11.45 -5.06
N HIS A 177 8.75 -12.16 -5.53
CA HIS A 177 8.55 -13.44 -6.20
C HIS A 177 8.49 -14.53 -5.13
N LEU A 178 7.38 -15.26 -5.04
CA LEU A 178 7.22 -16.28 -4.00
C LEU A 178 8.17 -17.47 -4.18
N ASP A 179 8.56 -17.77 -5.42
CA ASP A 179 9.53 -18.82 -5.73
C ASP A 179 10.97 -18.43 -5.37
N GLU A 180 11.28 -17.13 -5.44
CA GLU A 180 12.58 -16.56 -5.09
C GLU A 180 12.41 -15.31 -4.23
N PRO A 181 12.04 -15.46 -2.94
CA PRO A 181 11.67 -14.34 -2.07
C PRO A 181 12.87 -13.53 -1.58
N GLY A 182 14.06 -13.73 -2.16
CA GLY A 182 15.29 -13.05 -1.77
C GLY A 182 15.32 -11.55 -2.14
N THR A 183 14.42 -11.10 -3.01
CA THR A 183 14.38 -9.71 -3.50
C THR A 183 13.00 -9.10 -3.34
N LEU A 184 12.95 -7.92 -2.70
CA LEU A 184 11.75 -7.07 -2.61
C LEU A 184 11.86 -5.94 -3.63
N PHE A 185 11.03 -5.98 -4.66
CA PHE A 185 10.88 -4.88 -5.61
C PHE A 185 9.92 -3.83 -5.07
N TYR A 186 10.15 -2.57 -5.43
CA TYR A 186 9.32 -1.47 -4.98
C TYR A 186 9.09 -0.41 -6.06
N HIS A 187 8.00 0.33 -5.92
CA HIS A 187 7.74 1.58 -6.61
C HIS A 187 7.23 2.62 -5.60
N LEU A 188 7.96 3.73 -5.44
CA LEU A 188 7.54 4.85 -4.59
C LEU A 188 6.74 5.86 -5.41
N ALA A 189 5.50 6.09 -5.01
CA ALA A 189 4.60 7.08 -5.57
C ALA A 189 4.42 8.27 -4.62
N GLU A 190 4.65 9.47 -5.15
CA GLU A 190 4.52 10.74 -4.44
C GLU A 190 3.50 11.64 -5.17
N PHE A 191 2.22 11.37 -4.90
CA PHE A 191 1.08 11.86 -5.68
C PHE A 191 1.07 13.37 -5.91
N ARG A 192 1.41 14.17 -4.88
CA ARG A 192 1.46 15.64 -4.99
C ARG A 192 2.49 16.11 -6.02
N HIS A 193 3.67 15.48 -6.01
CA HIS A 193 4.75 15.83 -6.93
C HIS A 193 4.42 15.37 -8.35
N GLU A 194 3.86 14.17 -8.49
CA GLU A 194 3.52 13.59 -9.78
C GLU A 194 2.36 14.29 -10.49
N THR A 195 1.29 14.61 -9.76
CA THR A 195 0.17 15.40 -10.29
C THR A 195 0.59 16.79 -10.74
N SER A 196 1.55 17.41 -10.05
CA SER A 196 2.10 18.72 -10.43
C SER A 196 3.02 18.61 -11.66
N ALA A 197 3.77 17.52 -11.79
CA ALA A 197 4.67 17.28 -12.92
C ALA A 197 3.93 16.86 -14.20
N HIS A 198 2.75 16.23 -14.08
CA HIS A 198 1.98 15.69 -15.22
C HIS A 198 0.54 16.24 -15.27
N PRO A 199 0.33 17.54 -15.52
CA PRO A 199 -0.99 18.16 -15.45
C PRO A 199 -1.99 17.60 -16.48
N SER A 200 -1.52 17.09 -17.63
CA SER A 200 -2.37 16.44 -18.63
C SER A 200 -2.88 15.06 -18.19
N ASN A 201 -2.15 14.40 -17.28
CA ASN A 201 -2.44 13.06 -16.78
C ASN A 201 -2.86 13.09 -15.30
N GLY A 202 -3.32 14.25 -14.83
CA GLY A 202 -3.63 14.51 -13.42
C GLY A 202 -4.42 13.39 -12.73
N PRO A 203 -5.53 12.88 -13.30
CA PRO A 203 -6.32 11.81 -12.68
C PRO A 203 -5.52 10.51 -12.41
N ILE A 204 -4.64 10.12 -13.33
CA ILE A 204 -3.85 8.87 -13.23
C ILE A 204 -2.76 9.01 -12.17
N CYS A 205 -2.18 10.21 -12.01
CA CYS A 205 -1.13 10.46 -11.02
C CYS A 205 -1.65 10.66 -9.59
N THR A 206 -2.97 10.66 -9.37
CA THR A 206 -3.55 10.77 -8.01
C THR A 206 -3.36 9.49 -7.20
N ALA A 207 -3.52 9.59 -5.88
CA ALA A 207 -3.50 8.42 -4.99
C ALA A 207 -4.53 7.35 -5.41
N VAL A 208 -5.74 7.78 -5.74
CA VAL A 208 -6.81 6.89 -6.23
C VAL A 208 -6.45 6.32 -7.59
N GLY A 209 -5.98 7.15 -8.54
CA GLY A 209 -5.66 6.71 -9.89
C GLY A 209 -4.55 5.65 -9.95
N GLN A 210 -3.47 5.85 -9.21
CA GLN A 210 -2.37 4.89 -9.17
C GLN A 210 -2.74 3.62 -8.41
N ARG A 211 -3.44 3.75 -7.28
CA ARG A 211 -3.91 2.57 -6.53
C ARG A 211 -4.89 1.75 -7.37
N LEU A 212 -5.84 2.39 -8.05
CA LEU A 212 -6.76 1.73 -8.98
C LEU A 212 -6.02 0.98 -10.09
N ALA A 213 -5.03 1.63 -10.73
CA ALA A 213 -4.23 0.98 -11.76
C ALA A 213 -3.48 -0.26 -11.21
N PHE A 214 -2.95 -0.15 -9.99
CA PHE A 214 -2.31 -1.26 -9.30
C PHE A 214 -3.31 -2.38 -9.00
N THR A 215 -4.45 -2.09 -8.38
CA THR A 215 -5.49 -3.07 -8.04
C THR A 215 -6.00 -3.80 -9.29
N LEU A 216 -6.26 -3.08 -10.39
CA LEU A 216 -6.64 -3.69 -11.68
C LEU A 216 -5.55 -4.59 -12.28
N MET A 217 -4.28 -4.23 -12.11
CA MET A 217 -3.17 -5.09 -12.52
C MET A 217 -3.13 -6.38 -11.69
N LEU A 218 -3.40 -6.32 -10.39
CA LEU A 218 -3.40 -7.50 -9.52
C LEU A 218 -4.50 -8.48 -9.91
N ILE A 219 -5.73 -7.98 -10.05
CA ILE A 219 -6.90 -8.80 -10.42
C ILE A 219 -6.69 -9.42 -11.81
N GLY A 220 -6.23 -8.63 -12.79
CA GLY A 220 -6.01 -9.12 -14.15
C GLY A 220 -4.82 -10.06 -14.34
N GLN A 221 -3.95 -10.22 -13.32
CA GLN A 221 -2.86 -11.22 -13.36
C GLN A 221 -3.30 -12.59 -12.86
N GLN A 222 -4.28 -12.68 -11.97
CA GLN A 222 -4.80 -13.96 -11.48
C GLN A 222 -5.52 -14.77 -12.58
N GLY A 223 -6.13 -14.08 -13.55
CA GLY A 223 -6.78 -14.70 -14.71
C GLY A 223 -5.84 -15.20 -15.82
N ARG A 224 -4.52 -15.01 -15.70
CA ARG A 224 -3.56 -15.48 -16.71
C ARG A 224 -2.95 -16.81 -16.26
N PRO A 225 -3.22 -17.94 -16.95
CA PRO A 225 -2.46 -19.15 -16.69
C PRO A 225 -0.98 -18.82 -16.92
N SER A 226 -0.14 -19.19 -15.96
CA SER A 226 1.30 -19.19 -16.12
C SER A 226 1.62 -19.95 -17.40
N LEU A 227 1.98 -19.21 -18.45
CA LEU A 227 2.67 -19.77 -19.60
C LEU A 227 4.06 -20.16 -19.08
N GLU A 228 4.14 -21.33 -18.46
CA GLU A 228 5.38 -22.05 -18.26
C GLU A 228 5.91 -22.43 -19.66
N GLU A 229 7.08 -21.89 -20.01
CA GLU A 229 7.94 -22.40 -21.08
C GLU A 229 8.93 -23.44 -20.53
#